data_AF-B0D718-F1
#
_entry.id   AF-B0D718-F1
#
_cell.length_a   1.000
_cell.length_b   1.000
_cell.length_c   1.000
_cell.angle_alpha   90.00
_cell.angle_beta   90.00
_cell.angle_gamma   90.00
#
_symmetry.space_group_name_H-M   'P 1'
#
loop_
_entity.id
_entity.type
_entity.pdbx_description
1 polymer ?
#
loop_
_entity_poly.entity_id
_entity_poly.type
_entity_poly.pdbx_seq_one_letter_code
_entity_poly.pdbx_strand_id
1 'polypeptide(L)'
;MSFPSGLYTLRASPAAGYGGLYATGNGVDDVVAVAPQSPPFIERQVWKIEAVHGKESAYTISLHTNGSTFGGHWFPKDGEPIPEHPVVTSENSYEWFIAYKNIPDVPHIITIRAPNPRLGVDFYAGTNDKEQVSTLHSLMICFG
;
A
#
# COMPACT_ATOMS: atom_id res chain seq x y z
N MET A 1 14.38 -3.68 12.46
CA MET A 1 13.35 -4.68 12.80
C MET A 1 12.46 -4.86 11.58
N SER A 2 12.08 -6.09 11.25
CA SER A 2 11.12 -6.36 10.17
C SER A 2 9.71 -5.92 10.59
N PHE A 3 8.90 -5.53 9.60
CA PHE A 3 7.48 -5.28 9.80
C PHE A 3 6.76 -6.63 10.05
N PRO A 4 5.94 -6.75 11.10
CA PRO A 4 5.25 -7.99 11.40
C PRO A 4 4.24 -8.35 10.30
N SER A 5 4.16 -9.63 9.95
CA SER A 5 3.08 -10.12 9.07
C SER A 5 1.77 -10.25 9.84
N GLY A 6 0.64 -10.01 9.17
CA GLY A 6 -0.66 -9.99 9.83
C GLY A 6 -1.75 -9.28 9.03
N LEU A 7 -2.88 -9.02 9.70
CA LEU A 7 -4.01 -8.26 9.17
C LEU A 7 -3.93 -6.81 9.62
N TYR A 8 -4.04 -5.88 8.68
CA TYR A 8 -3.90 -4.44 8.91
C TYR A 8 -4.98 -3.65 8.21
N THR A 9 -5.33 -2.50 8.78
CA THR A 9 -6.02 -1.43 8.05
C THR A 9 -4.99 -0.37 7.70
N LEU A 10 -5.01 0.11 6.46
CA LEU A 10 -4.00 1.05 5.94
C LEU A 10 -4.63 2.43 5.77
N ARG A 11 -4.34 3.34 6.71
CA ARG A 11 -4.80 4.73 6.66
C ARG A 11 -3.87 5.57 5.79
N ALA A 12 -4.43 6.29 4.82
CA ALA A 12 -3.70 7.25 4.01
C ALA A 12 -3.22 8.45 4.85
N SER A 13 -2.03 8.96 4.51
CA SER A 13 -1.48 10.18 5.12
C SER A 13 -2.01 11.44 4.40
N PRO A 14 -2.10 12.59 5.10
CA PRO A 14 -1.70 12.81 6.49
C PRO A 14 -2.63 12.12 7.50
N ALA A 15 -2.04 11.46 8.50
CA ALA A 15 -2.78 10.72 9.53
C ALA A 15 -3.35 11.63 10.65
N ALA A 16 -3.11 12.95 10.58
CA ALA A 16 -3.64 13.92 11.53
C ALA A 16 -5.08 14.31 11.15
N GLY A 17 -6.01 14.31 12.12
CA GLY A 17 -7.40 14.75 11.95
C GLY A 17 -8.46 13.63 12.04
N TYR A 18 -9.73 14.03 12.13
CA TYR A 18 -10.91 13.15 12.10
C TYR A 18 -11.30 12.83 10.65
N GLY A 19 -11.74 11.59 10.37
CA GLY A 19 -12.20 11.20 9.02
C GLY A 19 -11.11 10.66 8.09
N GLY A 20 -10.16 9.89 8.62
CA GLY A 20 -9.10 9.27 7.82
C GLY A 20 -9.64 8.42 6.68
N LEU A 21 -8.98 8.48 5.52
CA LEU A 21 -9.26 7.62 4.38
C LEU A 21 -8.38 6.37 4.46
N TYR A 22 -8.96 5.22 4.14
CA TYR A 22 -8.32 3.91 4.25
C TYR A 22 -8.29 3.23 2.90
N ALA A 23 -7.18 2.57 2.59
CA ALA A 23 -7.06 1.78 1.37
C ALA A 23 -8.16 0.70 1.36
N THR A 24 -8.92 0.67 0.28
CA THR A 24 -10.16 -0.08 0.14
C THR A 24 -10.13 -0.88 -1.16
N GLY A 25 -10.29 -2.19 -1.07
CA GLY A 25 -10.38 -3.08 -2.23
C GLY A 25 -11.79 -3.06 -2.83
N ASN A 26 -11.90 -3.11 -4.17
CA ASN A 26 -13.19 -3.06 -4.86
C ASN A 26 -13.56 -4.32 -5.66
N GLY A 27 -12.66 -5.31 -5.72
CA GLY A 27 -12.79 -6.50 -6.54
C GLY A 27 -11.41 -7.06 -6.86
N VAL A 28 -11.31 -8.04 -7.76
CA VAL A 28 -10.04 -8.41 -8.41
C VAL A 28 -9.94 -7.62 -9.72
N ASP A 29 -8.73 -7.19 -10.09
CA ASP A 29 -8.42 -6.31 -11.23
C ASP A 29 -9.05 -4.91 -11.14
N ASP A 30 -9.47 -4.52 -9.94
CA ASP A 30 -10.03 -3.20 -9.64
C ASP A 30 -9.02 -2.29 -8.96
N VAL A 31 -9.19 -0.98 -9.15
CA VAL A 31 -8.35 0.03 -8.50
C VAL A 31 -8.56 -0.01 -6.99
N VAL A 32 -7.45 -0.02 -6.24
CA VAL A 32 -7.45 0.18 -4.80
C VAL A 32 -7.81 1.65 -4.53
N ALA A 33 -9.02 1.89 -4.05
CA ALA A 33 -9.49 3.23 -3.71
C ALA A 33 -9.10 3.60 -2.27
N VAL A 34 -9.37 4.83 -1.88
CA VAL A 34 -9.41 5.21 -0.46
C VAL A 34 -10.81 5.68 -0.07
N ALA A 35 -11.28 5.24 1.09
CA ALA A 35 -12.63 5.53 1.57
C ALA A 35 -12.64 5.72 3.09
N PRO A 36 -13.62 6.41 3.67
CA PRO A 36 -13.77 6.49 5.12
C PRO A 36 -14.01 5.10 5.74
N GLN A 37 -13.61 4.92 6.99
CA GLN A 37 -13.86 3.69 7.74
C GLN A 37 -15.30 3.65 8.28
N SER A 38 -16.26 3.53 7.37
CA SER A 38 -17.69 3.38 7.68
C SER A 38 -18.32 2.33 6.78
N PRO A 39 -19.47 1.72 7.16
CA PRO A 39 -20.22 0.89 6.24
C PRO A 39 -20.52 1.65 4.93
N PRO A 40 -20.43 1.01 3.76
CA PRO A 40 -20.20 -0.42 3.51
C PRO A 40 -18.71 -0.82 3.33
N PHE A 41 -17.75 0.06 3.64
CA PHE A 41 -16.34 -0.12 3.25
C PHE A 41 -15.49 -0.92 4.23
N ILE A 42 -15.90 -1.03 5.51
CA ILE A 42 -15.09 -1.60 6.60
C ILE A 42 -14.53 -2.99 6.26
N GLU A 43 -15.34 -3.86 5.68
CA GLU A 43 -14.93 -5.23 5.35
C GLU A 43 -13.88 -5.30 4.23
N ARG A 44 -13.80 -4.24 3.40
CA ARG A 44 -12.91 -4.14 2.24
C ARG A 44 -11.62 -3.38 2.54
N GLN A 45 -11.41 -3.00 3.80
CA GLN A 45 -10.27 -2.18 4.25
C GLN A 45 -9.23 -2.98 5.04
N VAL A 46 -9.44 -4.29 5.16
CA VAL A 46 -8.52 -5.19 5.85
C VAL A 46 -7.58 -5.83 4.84
N TRP A 47 -6.28 -5.65 5.04
CA TRP A 47 -5.23 -6.16 4.17
C TRP A 47 -4.36 -7.15 4.92
N LYS A 48 -4.12 -8.31 4.32
CA LYS A 48 -3.16 -9.29 4.78
C LYS A 48 -1.79 -8.95 4.20
N ILE A 49 -0.85 -8.64 5.10
CA ILE A 49 0.54 -8.32 4.77
C ILE A 49 1.41 -9.49 5.20
N GLU A 50 2.12 -10.10 4.25
CA GLU A 50 2.96 -11.29 4.49
C GLU A 50 4.37 -11.09 3.97
N ALA A 51 5.37 -11.38 4.80
CA ALA A 51 6.77 -11.33 4.41
C ALA A 51 7.07 -12.38 3.33
N VAL A 52 7.84 -11.99 2.32
CA VAL A 52 8.32 -12.89 1.28
C VAL A 52 9.52 -13.68 1.82
N HIS A 53 9.39 -15.00 1.85
CA HIS A 53 10.45 -15.86 2.39
C HIS A 53 11.77 -15.68 1.62
N GLY A 54 12.87 -15.52 2.34
CA GLY A 54 14.21 -15.36 1.76
C GLY A 54 14.52 -13.96 1.23
N LYS A 55 13.62 -12.98 1.37
CA LYS A 55 13.86 -11.58 0.97
C LYS A 55 13.68 -10.63 2.15
N GLU A 56 14.71 -9.86 2.45
CA GLU A 56 14.65 -8.90 3.55
C GLU A 56 13.70 -7.74 3.22
N SER A 57 12.80 -7.44 4.14
CA SER A 57 11.84 -6.32 4.05
C SER A 57 10.89 -6.34 2.85
N ALA A 58 10.79 -7.46 2.13
CA ALA A 58 9.84 -7.63 1.04
C ALA A 58 8.55 -8.29 1.55
N TYR A 59 7.40 -7.78 1.12
CA TYR A 59 6.08 -8.21 1.54
C TYR A 59 5.13 -8.30 0.35
N THR A 60 4.14 -9.17 0.46
CA THR A 60 2.94 -9.12 -0.37
C THR A 60 1.82 -8.47 0.45
N ILE A 61 0.95 -7.71 -0.24
CA ILE A 61 -0.22 -7.08 0.36
C ILE A 61 -1.42 -7.64 -0.40
N SER A 62 -2.37 -8.26 0.30
CA SER A 62 -3.57 -8.86 -0.32
C SER A 62 -4.83 -8.49 0.44
N LEU A 63 -5.95 -8.36 -0.27
CA LEU A 63 -7.22 -8.06 0.36
C LEU A 63 -7.64 -9.25 1.21
N HIS A 64 -7.91 -9.00 2.50
CA HIS A 64 -8.50 -10.00 3.37
C HIS A 64 -9.99 -10.09 3.09
N THR A 65 -10.45 -11.29 2.77
CA THR A 65 -11.83 -11.61 2.46
C THR A 65 -12.32 -12.67 3.44
N ASN A 66 -13.60 -12.59 3.80
CA ASN A 66 -14.25 -13.63 4.59
C ASN A 66 -14.56 -14.83 3.68
N GLY A 67 -14.08 -16.02 4.05
CA GLY A 67 -14.34 -17.27 3.31
C GLY A 67 -13.21 -17.67 2.36
N SER A 68 -13.56 -18.32 1.24
CA SER A 68 -12.59 -18.86 0.26
C SER A 68 -12.34 -17.95 -0.95
N THR A 69 -13.02 -16.81 -1.05
CA THR A 69 -12.90 -15.91 -2.20
C THR A 69 -11.59 -15.16 -2.14
N PHE A 70 -10.71 -15.30 -3.12
CA PHE A 70 -9.49 -14.50 -3.18
C PHE A 70 -9.80 -13.04 -3.57
N GLY A 71 -9.28 -12.07 -2.82
CA GLY A 71 -9.59 -10.64 -3.00
C GLY A 71 -8.56 -9.83 -3.79
N GLY A 72 -7.46 -10.45 -4.24
CA GLY A 72 -6.41 -9.78 -5.01
C GLY A 72 -5.21 -9.31 -4.18
N HIS A 73 -4.02 -9.38 -4.78
CA HIS A 73 -2.79 -8.75 -4.32
C HIS A 73 -2.69 -7.31 -4.84
N TRP A 74 -2.09 -6.40 -4.09
CA TRP A 74 -1.68 -5.10 -4.62
C TRP A 74 -0.68 -5.28 -5.73
N PHE A 75 -0.98 -4.70 -6.89
CA PHE A 75 -0.21 -4.83 -8.10
C PHE A 75 -0.22 -3.48 -8.84
N PRO A 76 0.92 -2.98 -9.36
CA PRO A 76 0.93 -1.81 -10.22
C PRO A 76 0.13 -2.09 -11.50
N LYS A 77 -0.82 -1.24 -11.87
CA LYS A 77 -1.77 -1.52 -12.98
C LYS A 77 -1.10 -1.97 -14.28
N ASP A 78 0.05 -1.40 -14.61
CA ASP A 78 0.77 -1.66 -15.86
C ASP A 78 1.88 -2.72 -15.72
N GLY A 79 1.94 -3.44 -14.60
CA GLY A 79 2.99 -4.42 -14.29
C GLY A 79 4.27 -3.82 -13.73
N GLU A 80 4.46 -2.51 -13.91
CA GLU A 80 5.59 -1.75 -13.38
C GLU A 80 5.09 -0.53 -12.59
N PRO A 81 5.86 -0.06 -11.59
CA PRO A 81 5.48 1.09 -10.78
C PRO A 81 5.68 2.36 -11.61
N ILE A 82 4.62 2.84 -12.24
CA ILE A 82 4.61 4.10 -12.99
C ILE A 82 4.07 5.21 -12.08
N PRO A 83 4.75 6.35 -11.97
CA PRO A 83 4.27 7.52 -11.24
C PRO A 83 2.84 7.92 -11.60
N GLU A 84 2.05 8.24 -10.59
CA GLU A 84 0.63 8.64 -10.69
C GLU A 84 -0.32 7.55 -11.23
N HIS A 85 0.23 6.41 -11.65
CA HIS A 85 -0.58 5.28 -12.06
C HIS A 85 -1.10 4.52 -10.83
N PRO A 86 -2.33 3.98 -10.92
CA PRO A 86 -2.97 3.36 -9.79
C PRO A 86 -2.38 1.99 -9.46
N VAL A 87 -2.52 1.62 -8.19
CA VAL A 87 -2.41 0.25 -7.72
C VAL A 87 -3.78 -0.40 -7.88
N VAL A 88 -3.78 -1.61 -8.43
CA VAL A 88 -4.96 -2.47 -8.55
C VAL A 88 -4.81 -3.67 -7.64
N THR A 89 -5.91 -4.33 -7.33
CA THR A 89 -5.91 -5.71 -6.87
C THR A 89 -5.71 -6.64 -8.07
N SER A 90 -4.94 -7.71 -7.96
CA SER A 90 -4.74 -8.68 -9.05
C SER A 90 -4.53 -10.10 -8.55
N GLU A 91 -4.74 -11.11 -9.40
CA GLU A 91 -4.33 -12.49 -9.12
C GLU A 91 -2.81 -12.66 -9.03
N ASN A 92 -2.07 -11.81 -9.75
CA ASN A 92 -0.62 -11.80 -9.69
C ASN A 92 -0.13 -11.11 -8.41
N SER A 93 0.88 -11.69 -7.78
CA SER A 93 1.54 -11.06 -6.64
C SER A 93 2.59 -10.06 -7.09
N TYR A 94 2.74 -8.98 -6.31
CA TYR A 94 3.80 -8.01 -6.46
C TYR A 94 4.48 -7.81 -5.11
N GLU A 95 5.80 -7.66 -5.13
CA GLU A 95 6.59 -7.48 -3.91
C GLU A 95 6.70 -6.00 -3.57
N TRP A 96 6.44 -5.66 -2.31
CA TRP A 96 6.52 -4.31 -1.78
C TRP A 96 7.54 -4.26 -0.64
N PHE A 97 8.33 -3.21 -0.56
CA PHE A 97 9.25 -2.98 0.54
C PHE A 97 8.59 -2.11 1.61
N ILE A 98 8.42 -2.67 2.82
CA ILE A 98 7.77 -1.96 3.93
C ILE A 98 8.81 -1.61 4.99
N ALA A 99 8.85 -0.33 5.39
CA ALA A 99 9.73 0.17 6.44
C ALA A 99 8.98 1.13 7.37
N TYR A 100 9.35 1.15 8.65
CA TYR A 100 8.85 2.16 9.58
C TYR A 100 9.44 3.52 9.26
N LYS A 101 8.61 4.57 9.37
CA LYS A 101 9.05 5.96 9.28
C LYS A 101 8.79 6.64 10.62
N ASN A 102 9.82 7.25 11.17
CA ASN A 102 9.68 8.05 12.39
C ASN A 102 9.17 9.45 12.01
N ILE A 103 7.97 9.79 12.46
CA ILE A 103 7.46 11.17 12.44
C ILE A 103 7.07 11.51 13.87
N PRO A 104 7.52 12.67 14.41
CA PRO A 104 7.12 13.10 15.74
C PRO A 104 5.60 13.07 15.91
N ASP A 105 5.15 12.57 17.06
CA ASP A 105 3.74 12.55 17.49
C ASP A 105 2.77 11.69 16.66
N VAL A 106 3.27 10.90 15.70
CA VAL A 106 2.43 9.96 14.92
C VAL A 106 3.02 8.54 15.00
N PRO A 107 2.43 7.64 15.80
CA PRO A 107 2.93 6.28 15.94
C PRO A 107 2.59 5.42 14.71
N HIS A 108 3.34 4.33 14.53
CA HIS A 108 3.06 3.26 13.56
C HIS A 108 2.99 3.68 12.08
N ILE A 109 3.72 4.72 11.68
CA ILE A 109 3.83 5.08 10.27
C ILE A 109 4.77 4.13 9.55
N ILE A 110 4.32 3.69 8.38
CA ILE A 110 5.11 2.90 7.44
C ILE A 110 5.21 3.63 6.09
N THR A 111 6.28 3.34 5.36
CA THR A 111 6.36 3.57 3.93
C THR A 111 6.24 2.25 3.21
N ILE A 112 5.49 2.24 2.11
CA ILE A 112 5.32 1.09 1.23
C ILE A 112 5.96 1.48 -0.10
N ARG A 113 7.06 0.83 -0.46
CA ARG A 113 7.87 1.17 -1.62
C ARG A 113 7.79 0.08 -2.68
N ALA A 114 7.60 0.46 -3.94
CA ALA A 114 7.71 -0.47 -5.06
C ALA A 114 9.19 -0.70 -5.42
N PRO A 115 9.58 -1.92 -5.85
CA PRO A 115 10.89 -2.20 -6.41
C PRO A 115 11.18 -1.23 -7.57
N ASN A 116 12.33 -0.56 -7.51
CA ASN A 116 12.78 0.32 -8.60
C ASN A 116 14.23 -0.04 -8.97
N PRO A 117 14.51 -0.39 -10.24
CA PRO A 117 15.88 -0.59 -10.70
C PRO A 117 16.65 0.74 -10.91
N ARG A 118 15.98 1.89 -10.93
CA ARG A 118 16.61 3.20 -11.18
C ARG A 118 17.22 3.77 -9.89
N LEU A 119 18.51 4.10 -9.94
CA LEU A 119 19.22 4.75 -8.82
C LEU A 119 18.74 6.20 -8.64
N GLY A 120 18.54 6.62 -7.39
CA GLY A 120 18.22 8.01 -7.02
C GLY A 120 16.74 8.40 -7.04
N VAL A 121 15.84 7.45 -7.36
CA VAL A 121 14.39 7.66 -7.32
C VAL A 121 13.75 6.49 -6.60
N ASP A 122 12.88 6.76 -5.63
CA ASP A 122 12.04 5.74 -5.01
C ASP A 122 10.57 5.98 -5.38
N PHE A 123 9.82 4.90 -5.61
CA PHE A 123 8.38 4.94 -5.84
C PHE A 123 7.64 4.45 -4.59
N TYR A 124 6.80 5.30 -4.01
CA TYR A 124 6.03 4.96 -2.81
C TYR A 124 4.54 4.85 -3.13
N ALA A 125 3.84 3.94 -2.47
CA ALA A 125 2.38 3.96 -2.50
C ALA A 125 1.89 5.20 -1.73
N GLY A 126 1.03 5.98 -2.37
CA GLY A 126 0.36 7.15 -1.80
C GLY A 126 -1.02 7.35 -2.41
N THR A 127 -1.67 8.46 -2.08
CA THR A 127 -2.99 8.79 -2.64
C THR A 127 -2.92 9.90 -3.67
N ASN A 128 -3.83 9.88 -4.65
CA ASN A 128 -3.99 10.93 -5.66
C ASN A 128 -5.33 11.65 -5.53
N ASP A 129 -5.53 12.70 -6.35
CA ASP A 129 -6.75 13.53 -6.38
C ASP A 129 -8.01 12.78 -6.86
N LYS A 130 -7.87 11.52 -7.29
CA LYS A 130 -8.98 10.64 -7.69
C LYS A 130 -9.40 9.69 -6.57
N GLU A 131 -8.88 9.88 -5.36
CA GLU A 131 -9.11 9.01 -4.19
C GLU A 131 -8.65 7.56 -4.46
N GLN A 132 -7.52 7.39 -5.15
CA GLN A 132 -6.92 6.10 -5.47
C GLN A 132 -5.56 5.95 -4.79
N VAL A 133 -5.19 4.71 -4.49
CA VAL A 133 -3.80 4.37 -4.19
C VAL A 133 -3.03 4.35 -5.51
N SER A 134 -1.94 5.12 -5.57
CA SER A 134 -1.08 5.23 -6.75
C SER A 134 0.39 5.25 -6.34
N THR A 135 1.27 4.88 -7.27
CA THR A 135 2.72 5.02 -7.08
C THR A 135 3.14 6.48 -7.25
N LEU A 136 3.71 7.09 -6.22
CA LEU A 136 4.19 8.47 -6.21
C LEU A 136 5.71 8.50 -6.29
N HIS A 137 6.25 9.49 -6.98
CA HIS A 137 7.67 9.80 -6.97
C HIS A 137 8.09 10.37 -5.63
N SER A 138 9.23 9.90 -5.12
CA SER A 138 10.01 10.66 -4.14
C SER A 138 11.43 10.82 -4.67
N LEU A 139 11.80 12.07 -4.97
CA LEU A 139 13.18 12.42 -5.29
C LEU A 139 13.97 12.47 -3.98
N MET A 140 14.92 11.56 -3.80
CA MET A 140 15.86 11.64 -2.67
C MET A 140 16.98 12.61 -3.05
N ILE A 141 16.87 13.86 -2.59
CA ILE A 141 17.96 14.84 -2.72
C ILE A 141 18.99 14.52 -1.62
N CYS A 142 20.09 13.87 -1.98
CA CYS A 142 21.24 13.73 -1.08
C CYS A 142 21.91 15.11 -0.92
N PHE A 143 21.82 15.71 0.27
CA PHE A 143 22.73 16.80 0.64
C PHE A 143 24.05 16.17 1.09
N GLY A 144 25.14 16.56 0.42
CA GLY A 144 26.52 16.22 0.79
C GLY A 144 27.10 17.21 1.80
#